data_AF-A0A564ZGN4-F1
#
_entry.id   AF-A0A564ZGN4-F1
#
_cell.length_a   1.000
_cell.length_b   1.000
_cell.length_c   1.000
_cell.angle_alpha   90.00
_cell.angle_beta   90.00
_cell.angle_gamma   90.00
#
_symmetry.space_group_name_H-M   'P 1'
#
loop_
_entity.id
_entity.type
_entity.pdbx_description
1 polymer ?
#
loop_
_entity_poly.entity_id
_entity_poly.type
_entity_poly.pdbx_seq_one_letter_code
_entity_poly.pdbx_strand_id
1 'polypeptide(L)'
;MKIKLLATVVVVSMALVSGLFTAVFAEEGVALPAARKAVRGLTNSGLGVIVEVPKTIYYDTLEDGLLYGLTVGALEGLSWGIARALTGVYEIVTFPFPIPEGYRPIYKPGFPLEPGKTDVAD
;
A
#
# COMPACT_ATOMS: atom_id res chain seq x y z
N MET A 1 16.01 -7.61 -34.11
CA MET A 1 14.73 -6.87 -33.90
C MET A 1 14.02 -7.21 -32.61
N LYS A 2 13.89 -8.48 -32.21
CA LYS A 2 13.12 -8.90 -31.01
C LYS A 2 13.63 -8.30 -29.68
N ILE A 3 14.95 -8.22 -29.48
CA ILE A 3 15.56 -7.64 -28.26
C ILE A 3 15.33 -6.13 -28.13
N LYS A 4 15.42 -5.38 -29.23
CA LYS A 4 15.15 -3.93 -29.23
C LYS A 4 13.67 -3.66 -28.96
N LEU A 5 12.77 -4.45 -29.54
CA LEU A 5 11.32 -4.38 -29.29
C LEU A 5 11.00 -4.69 -27.82
N LEU A 6 11.59 -5.75 -27.26
CA LEU A 6 11.42 -6.12 -25.85
C LEU A 6 11.93 -5.01 -24.91
N ALA A 7 13.11 -4.45 -25.18
CA ALA A 7 13.66 -3.35 -24.39
C ALA A 7 12.76 -2.10 -24.44
N THR A 8 12.25 -1.72 -25.62
CA THR A 8 11.31 -0.60 -25.75
C THR A 8 10.00 -0.88 -25.01
N VAL A 9 9.46 -2.10 -25.09
CA VAL A 9 8.25 -2.49 -24.34
C VAL A 9 8.50 -2.37 -22.85
N VAL A 10 9.63 -2.87 -22.34
CA VAL A 10 10.00 -2.78 -20.91
C VAL A 10 10.09 -1.32 -20.45
N VAL A 11 10.77 -0.46 -21.22
CA VAL A 11 10.91 0.97 -20.91
C VAL A 11 9.57 1.69 -20.94
N VAL A 12 8.71 1.40 -21.92
CA VAL A 12 7.35 1.97 -22.00
C VAL A 12 6.49 1.49 -20.84
N SER A 13 6.57 0.21 -20.46
CA SER A 13 5.85 -0.31 -19.29
C SER A 13 6.37 0.31 -17.98
N MET A 14 7.68 0.51 -17.82
CA MET A 14 8.23 1.22 -16.66
C MET A 14 7.75 2.67 -16.62
N ALA A 15 7.75 3.38 -17.75
CA ALA A 15 7.26 4.76 -17.82
C ALA A 15 5.76 4.87 -17.51
N LEU A 16 4.95 3.90 -17.96
CA LEU A 16 3.53 3.81 -17.62
C LEU A 16 3.34 3.55 -16.13
N VAL A 17 4.09 2.62 -15.54
CA VAL A 17 4.05 2.34 -14.09
C VAL A 17 4.45 3.59 -13.29
N SER A 18 5.47 4.33 -13.72
CA SER A 18 5.88 5.60 -13.09
C SER A 18 4.79 6.68 -13.18
N GLY A 19 4.08 6.77 -14.30
CA GLY A 19 2.99 7.73 -14.49
C GLY A 19 1.73 7.40 -13.67
N LEU A 20 1.43 6.11 -13.47
CA LEU A 20 0.40 5.70 -12.50
C LEU A 20 0.84 6.01 -11.07
N PHE A 21 2.14 5.87 -10.77
CA PHE A 21 2.69 6.16 -9.45
C PHE A 21 2.50 7.64 -9.08
N THR A 22 2.76 8.60 -9.98
CA THR A 22 2.54 10.04 -9.68
C THR A 22 1.08 10.40 -9.43
N ALA A 23 0.13 9.73 -10.08
CA ALA A 23 -1.30 9.93 -9.81
C ALA A 23 -1.73 9.43 -8.42
N VAL A 24 -1.02 8.44 -7.86
CA VAL A 24 -1.24 7.93 -6.49
C VAL A 24 -0.80 8.97 -5.44
N PHE A 25 0.19 9.82 -5.73
CA PHE A 25 0.72 10.85 -4.81
C PHE A 25 0.17 12.26 -5.06
N ALA A 26 -0.84 12.43 -5.90
CA ALA A 26 -1.44 13.76 -6.09
C ALA A 26 -2.17 14.22 -4.82
N GLU A 27 -1.63 15.27 -4.19
CA GLU A 27 -2.05 15.83 -2.91
C GLU A 27 -3.41 16.57 -2.96
N GLU A 28 -4.25 16.22 -1.98
CA GLU A 28 -5.28 16.97 -1.21
C GLU A 28 -6.36 17.88 -1.84
N GLY A 29 -6.27 18.37 -3.07
CA GLY A 29 -7.19 19.42 -3.53
C GLY A 29 -8.47 18.99 -4.27
N VAL A 30 -8.41 17.90 -5.05
CA VAL A 30 -9.39 17.66 -6.16
C VAL A 30 -9.92 16.23 -6.24
N ALA A 31 -9.32 15.26 -5.53
CA ALA A 31 -9.79 13.88 -5.57
C ALA A 31 -11.07 13.71 -4.74
N LEU A 32 -12.17 13.29 -5.40
CA LEU A 32 -13.39 12.87 -4.72
C LEU A 32 -13.05 11.82 -3.63
N PRO A 33 -13.64 11.88 -2.42
CA PRO A 33 -13.37 10.93 -1.34
C PRO A 33 -13.46 9.45 -1.75
N ALA A 34 -14.40 9.14 -2.65
CA ALA A 34 -14.56 7.82 -3.27
C ALA A 34 -13.35 7.42 -4.15
N ALA A 35 -12.79 8.36 -4.91
CA ALA A 35 -11.59 8.12 -5.72
C ALA A 35 -10.37 7.86 -4.82
N ARG A 36 -10.21 8.63 -3.73
CA ARG A 36 -9.15 8.40 -2.75
C ARG A 36 -9.25 7.01 -2.13
N LYS A 37 -10.46 6.57 -1.78
CA LYS A 37 -10.72 5.21 -1.29
C LYS A 37 -10.40 4.14 -2.33
N ALA A 38 -10.72 4.36 -3.61
CA ALA A 38 -10.36 3.42 -4.68
C ALA A 38 -8.83 3.29 -4.84
N VAL A 39 -8.11 4.41 -4.84
CA VAL A 39 -6.64 4.42 -4.96
C VAL A 39 -5.98 3.78 -3.74
N ARG A 40 -6.48 4.10 -2.54
CA ARG A 40 -6.06 3.45 -1.28
C ARG A 40 -6.32 1.96 -1.32
N GLY A 41 -7.48 1.56 -1.83
CA GLY A 41 -7.83 0.16 -2.03
C GLY A 41 -6.85 -0.58 -2.94
N LEU A 42 -6.56 0.00 -4.11
CA LEU A 42 -5.64 -0.57 -5.10
C LEU A 42 -4.20 -0.70 -4.56
N THR A 43 -3.73 0.31 -3.85
CA THR A 43 -2.38 0.32 -3.27
C THR A 43 -2.28 -0.66 -2.10
N ASN A 44 -3.27 -0.72 -1.21
CA ASN A 44 -3.30 -1.70 -0.13
C ASN A 44 -3.41 -3.14 -0.67
N SER A 45 -4.22 -3.39 -1.71
CA SER A 45 -4.34 -4.72 -2.33
C SER A 45 -3.06 -5.16 -3.07
N GLY A 46 -2.39 -4.24 -3.76
CA GLY A 46 -1.24 -4.56 -4.61
C GLY A 46 0.11 -4.51 -3.89
N LEU A 47 0.29 -3.56 -2.99
CA LEU A 47 1.57 -3.27 -2.35
C LEU A 47 1.61 -3.60 -0.86
N GLY A 48 0.46 -3.86 -0.22
CA GLY A 48 0.36 -4.11 1.22
C GLY A 48 1.36 -5.14 1.71
N VAL A 49 1.30 -6.37 1.20
CA VAL A 49 2.19 -7.46 1.64
C VAL A 49 3.68 -7.16 1.42
N ILE A 50 4.02 -6.59 0.26
CA ILE A 50 5.42 -6.38 -0.15
C ILE A 50 6.07 -5.29 0.71
N VAL A 51 5.34 -4.22 0.99
CA VAL A 51 5.86 -3.08 1.76
C VAL A 51 5.83 -3.37 3.25
N GLU A 52 4.83 -4.12 3.73
CA GLU A 52 4.62 -4.26 5.17
C GLU A 52 5.66 -5.13 5.85
N VAL A 53 6.09 -6.23 5.22
CA VAL A 53 7.11 -7.12 5.78
C VAL A 53 8.41 -6.37 6.12
N PRO A 54 9.09 -5.68 5.19
CA PRO A 54 10.32 -4.96 5.53
C PRO A 54 10.07 -3.78 6.47
N LYS A 55 8.90 -3.16 6.41
CA LYS A 55 8.53 -2.03 7.27
C LYS A 55 8.38 -2.45 8.73
N THR A 56 7.64 -3.52 9.00
CA THR A 56 7.46 -4.05 10.35
C THR A 56 8.77 -4.57 10.92
N ILE A 57 9.58 -5.29 10.12
CA ILE A 57 10.93 -5.70 10.52
C ILE A 57 11.75 -4.49 10.98
N TYR A 58 11.71 -3.37 10.24
CA TYR A 58 12.45 -2.16 10.59
C TYR A 58 11.99 -1.57 11.92
N TYR A 59 10.69 -1.34 12.10
CA TYR A 59 10.17 -0.77 13.35
C TYR A 59 10.39 -1.69 14.55
N ASP A 60 10.15 -2.99 14.40
CA ASP A 60 10.33 -3.98 15.46
C ASP A 60 11.81 -4.17 15.82
N THR A 61 12.72 -4.00 14.85
CA THR A 61 14.16 -3.98 15.11
C THR A 61 14.56 -2.77 15.95
N LEU A 62 13.93 -1.62 15.73
CA LEU A 62 14.19 -0.40 16.51
C LEU A 62 13.58 -0.47 17.91
N GLU A 63 12.42 -1.10 18.06
CA GLU A 63 11.67 -1.21 19.32
C GLU A 63 12.24 -2.32 20.22
N ASP A 64 12.41 -3.53 19.68
CA ASP A 64 12.67 -4.76 20.45
C ASP A 64 14.00 -5.45 20.07
N GLY A 65 14.72 -4.91 19.09
CA GLY A 65 16.03 -5.37 18.66
C GLY A 65 16.03 -6.34 17.48
N LEU A 66 17.23 -6.58 16.94
CA LEU A 66 17.42 -7.25 15.64
C LEU A 66 16.82 -8.66 15.56
N LEU A 67 16.99 -9.48 16.59
CA LEU A 67 16.47 -10.85 16.57
C LEU A 67 14.94 -10.88 16.58
N TYR A 68 14.31 -9.96 17.33
CA TYR A 68 12.87 -9.85 17.38
C TYR A 68 12.32 -9.36 16.03
N GLY A 69 12.86 -8.27 15.49
CA GLY A 69 12.44 -7.74 14.20
C GLY A 69 12.57 -8.73 13.05
N LEU A 70 13.67 -9.48 12.96
CA LEU A 70 13.88 -10.46 11.88
C LEU A 70 12.98 -11.71 11.98
N THR A 71 12.49 -12.05 13.17
CA THR A 71 11.70 -13.27 13.39
C THR A 71 10.23 -12.95 13.60
N VAL A 72 9.91 -12.27 14.71
CA VAL A 72 8.56 -11.87 15.07
C VAL A 72 8.07 -10.77 14.13
N GLY A 73 8.88 -9.75 13.88
CA GLY A 73 8.48 -8.65 13.00
C GLY A 73 8.27 -9.06 11.54
N ALA A 74 8.96 -10.11 11.07
CA ALA A 74 8.70 -10.68 9.75
C ALA A 74 7.31 -11.36 9.67
N LEU A 75 6.91 -12.10 10.71
CA LEU A 75 5.60 -12.74 10.79
C LEU A 75 4.47 -11.72 11.01
N GLU A 76 4.72 -10.73 11.86
CA GLU A 76 3.78 -9.63 12.12
C GLU A 76 3.58 -8.81 10.83
N GLY A 77 4.66 -8.45 10.13
CA GLY A 77 4.59 -7.73 8.86
C GLY A 77 3.86 -8.51 7.77
N LEU A 78 3.99 -9.84 7.72
CA LEU A 78 3.20 -10.67 6.81
C LEU A 78 1.71 -10.63 7.18
N SER A 79 1.39 -10.69 8.46
CA SER A 79 0.01 -10.64 8.96
C SER A 79 -0.65 -9.31 8.61
N TRP A 80 0.03 -8.20 8.89
CA TRP A 80 -0.43 -6.86 8.50
C TRP A 80 -0.52 -6.69 6.99
N GLY A 81 0.43 -7.25 6.25
CA GLY A 81 0.43 -7.27 4.79
C GLY A 81 -0.83 -7.91 4.21
N ILE A 82 -1.21 -9.08 4.73
CA ILE A 82 -2.43 -9.79 4.35
C ILE A 82 -3.68 -8.98 4.75
N ALA A 83 -3.70 -8.43 5.96
CA ALA A 83 -4.79 -7.60 6.45
C ALA A 83 -5.03 -6.38 5.55
N ARG A 84 -3.96 -5.69 5.14
CA ARG A 84 -3.99 -4.61 4.15
C ARG A 84 -4.49 -5.09 2.80
N ALA A 85 -4.00 -6.24 2.32
CA ALA A 85 -4.41 -6.72 1.00
C ALA A 85 -5.92 -6.98 0.93
N LEU A 86 -6.48 -7.67 1.93
CA LEU A 86 -7.91 -7.94 2.04
C LEU A 86 -8.73 -6.66 2.20
N THR A 87 -8.23 -5.73 3.01
CA THR A 87 -8.86 -4.42 3.20
C THR A 87 -8.84 -3.60 1.92
N GLY A 88 -7.77 -3.71 1.13
CA GLY A 88 -7.67 -3.07 -0.17
C GLY A 88 -8.74 -3.57 -1.14
N VAL A 89 -8.94 -4.89 -1.22
CA VAL A 89 -10.03 -5.49 -2.00
C VAL A 89 -11.39 -4.99 -1.51
N TYR A 90 -11.60 -4.96 -0.20
CA TYR A 90 -12.83 -4.41 0.39
C TYR A 90 -13.06 -2.94 -0.01
N GLU A 91 -12.03 -2.10 0.03
CA GLU A 91 -12.13 -0.69 -0.35
C GLU A 91 -12.38 -0.51 -1.85
N ILE A 92 -11.82 -1.38 -2.71
CA ILE A 92 -12.10 -1.41 -4.15
C ILE A 92 -13.56 -1.81 -4.41
N VAL A 93 -14.11 -2.78 -3.69
CA VAL A 93 -15.51 -3.20 -3.90
C VAL A 93 -16.47 -2.12 -3.39
N THR A 94 -16.13 -1.47 -2.29
CA THR A 94 -17.02 -0.53 -1.60
C THR A 94 -16.74 0.93 -1.94
N PHE A 95 -15.83 1.24 -2.86
CA PHE A 95 -15.37 2.61 -3.13
C PHE A 95 -16.48 3.63 -3.44
N PRO A 96 -17.62 3.28 -4.09
CA PRO A 96 -18.69 4.25 -4.36
C PRO A 96 -19.47 4.63 -3.10
N PHE A 97 -19.37 3.80 -2.05
CA PHE A 97 -20.10 3.96 -0.81
C PHE A 97 -19.19 4.55 0.29
N PRO A 98 -19.72 5.44 1.14
CA PRO A 98 -19.00 6.03 2.26
C PRO A 98 -18.90 5.03 3.44
N ILE A 99 -18.34 3.84 3.21
CA ILE A 99 -18.18 2.78 4.20
C ILE A 99 -16.69 2.41 4.31
N PRO A 100 -15.98 2.68 5.41
CA PRO A 100 -16.48 3.29 6.65
C PRO A 100 -16.85 4.77 6.45
N GLU A 101 -17.63 5.31 7.39
CA GLU A 101 -18.16 6.68 7.34
C GLU A 101 -17.08 7.71 6.99
N GLY A 102 -17.41 8.66 6.12
CA GLY A 102 -16.46 9.70 5.69
C GLY A 102 -15.28 9.18 4.85
N TYR A 103 -15.35 7.96 4.29
CA TYR A 103 -14.26 7.35 3.52
C TYR A 103 -12.96 7.20 4.32
N ARG A 104 -13.07 7.13 5.66
CA ARG A 104 -11.91 6.97 6.53
C ARG A 104 -11.17 5.66 6.25
N PRO A 105 -9.84 5.64 6.37
CA PRO A 105 -9.07 4.41 6.24
C PRO A 105 -9.36 3.45 7.41
N ILE A 106 -9.20 2.15 7.18
CA ILE A 106 -9.34 1.12 8.22
C ILE A 106 -8.03 0.96 9.02
N TYR A 107 -6.88 1.20 8.37
CA TYR A 107 -5.56 1.15 9.02
C TYR A 107 -4.88 2.51 8.96
N LYS A 108 -4.01 2.77 9.94
CA LYS A 108 -3.04 3.86 9.93
C LYS A 108 -1.63 3.27 9.87
N PRO A 109 -0.73 3.80 9.03
CA PRO A 109 -1.01 4.77 7.98
C PRO A 109 -1.93 4.18 6.89
N GLY A 110 -2.64 5.08 6.18
CA GLY A 110 -3.71 4.73 5.25
C GLY A 110 -3.19 4.09 3.96
N PHE A 111 -2.00 4.50 3.53
CA PHE A 111 -1.27 3.91 2.41
C PHE A 111 -0.07 3.10 2.91
N PRO A 112 0.34 2.03 2.20
CA PRO A 112 1.42 1.17 2.67
C PRO A 112 2.79 1.89 2.70
N LEU A 113 3.01 2.82 1.77
CA LEU A 113 4.26 3.57 1.61
C LEU A 113 4.41 4.75 2.57
N GLU A 114 3.35 5.12 3.27
CA GLU A 114 3.41 6.18 4.27
C GLU A 114 4.25 5.72 5.47
N PRO A 115 5.06 6.60 6.09
CA PRO A 115 5.82 6.25 7.29
C PRO A 115 4.92 5.84 8.46
N GLY A 116 5.41 4.96 9.33
CA GLY A 116 4.76 4.55 10.58
C GLY A 116 4.43 3.06 10.64
N LYS A 117 4.47 2.50 11.85
CA LYS A 117 4.01 1.14 12.12
C LYS A 117 2.50 1.06 11.86
N THR A 118 2.05 -0.11 11.45
CA THR A 118 0.65 -0.31 11.08
C THR A 118 -0.18 -0.63 12.28
N ASP A 119 -1.31 0.06 12.37
CA ASP A 119 -2.30 -0.14 13.40
C ASP A 119 -3.71 0.08 12.83
N VAL A 120 -4.72 -0.31 13.59
CA VAL A 120 -6.12 -0.03 13.31
C VAL A 120 -6.37 1.48 13.44
N ALA A 121 -7.09 2.04 12.49
CA ALA A 121 -7.50 3.44 12.56
C ALA A 121 -8.63 3.60 13.60
N ASP A 122 -8.46 4.55 14.53
CA ASP A 122 -9.54 5.01 15.43
C ASP A 122 -10.82 5.42 14.68
#